data_AF-A0A3L7U9C9-F1
#
_entry.id   AF-A0A3L7U9C9-F1
#
_cell.length_a   1.000
_cell.length_b   1.000
_cell.length_c   1.000
_cell.angle_alpha   90.00
_cell.angle_beta   90.00
_cell.angle_gamma   90.00
#
_symmetry.space_group_name_H-M   'P 1'
#
loop_
_entity.id
_entity.type
_entity.pdbx_description
1 polymer ?
#
loop_
_entity_poly.entity_id
_entity_poly.type
_entity_poly.pdbx_seq_one_letter_code
_entity_poly.pdbx_strand_id
1 'polypeptide(L)'
;MFSEDREPMQTQQLLRRSGFLVAGAGVSCVAYILFRNNPSGEWQAFFPKCIFFWATGLHCPGCGCQRAIHHLCNGRILLALQSNAMVIIALPWLTWEAARASLLFLELPVPRFMVAKFRLSGPQAMSIAIAVMAFWILRNVPCRPFEWLAPPVTLDRPKDAHSQPAIAGVWTFMSETRQGRVPLRMDS
;
A
#
# COMPACT_ATOMS: atom_id res chain seq x y z
N MET A 1 22.80 45.35 -25.42
CA MET A 1 22.10 44.39 -26.30
C MET A 1 22.60 42.99 -25.95
N PHE A 2 22.14 42.42 -24.83
CA PHE A 2 22.41 41.04 -24.38
C PHE A 2 21.48 40.78 -23.16
N SER A 3 20.18 40.62 -23.41
CA SER A 3 19.20 40.32 -22.35
C SER A 3 18.13 39.31 -22.75
N GLU A 4 18.07 38.84 -23.99
CA GLU A 4 16.98 37.95 -24.44
C GLU A 4 17.25 36.44 -24.26
N ASP A 5 18.49 36.00 -24.05
CA ASP A 5 18.81 34.56 -23.99
C ASP A 5 18.62 33.92 -22.59
N ARG A 6 18.30 34.69 -21.55
CA ARG A 6 18.19 34.20 -20.15
C ARG A 6 16.77 33.73 -19.75
N GLU A 7 15.76 34.17 -20.48
CA GLU A 7 14.33 33.89 -20.27
C GLU A 7 13.91 32.40 -20.31
N PRO A 8 14.40 31.56 -21.25
CA PRO A 8 13.90 30.18 -21.35
C PRO A 8 14.37 29.31 -20.19
N MET A 9 15.58 29.57 -19.65
CA MET A 9 16.14 28.76 -18.55
C MET A 9 15.52 29.11 -17.18
N GLN A 10 15.23 30.39 -16.92
CA GLN A 10 14.56 30.83 -15.69
C GLN A 10 13.11 30.33 -15.61
N THR A 11 12.36 30.40 -16.72
CA THR A 11 10.98 29.90 -16.79
C THR A 11 10.90 28.40 -16.52
N GLN A 12 11.81 27.60 -17.08
CA GLN A 12 11.86 26.15 -16.85
C GLN A 12 12.19 25.79 -15.38
N GLN A 13 13.12 26.51 -14.75
CA GLN A 13 13.43 26.32 -13.34
C GLN A 13 12.25 26.72 -12.42
N LEU A 14 11.56 27.81 -12.74
CA LEU A 14 10.35 28.24 -12.03
C LEU A 14 9.23 27.20 -12.14
N LEU A 15 8.98 26.65 -13.34
CA LEU A 15 7.98 25.60 -13.58
C LEU A 15 8.30 24.29 -12.83
N ARG A 16 9.58 23.89 -12.78
CA ARG A 16 9.99 22.71 -12.00
C ARG A 16 9.77 22.94 -10.51
N ARG A 17 10.17 24.09 -9.99
CA ARG A 17 9.97 24.42 -8.56
C ARG A 17 8.49 24.51 -8.20
N SER A 18 7.67 25.16 -9.01
CA SER A 18 6.23 25.24 -8.77
C SER A 18 5.57 23.85 -8.83
N GLY A 19 5.92 23.03 -9.84
CA GLY A 19 5.47 21.64 -9.93
C GLY A 19 5.85 20.79 -8.72
N PHE A 20 7.09 20.94 -8.23
CA PHE A 20 7.55 20.27 -7.01
C PHE A 20 6.75 20.70 -5.77
N LEU A 21 6.51 22.01 -5.60
CA LEU A 21 5.73 22.54 -4.48
C LEU A 21 4.29 22.06 -4.52
N VAL A 22 3.66 22.03 -5.69
CA VAL A 22 2.29 21.51 -5.87
C VAL A 22 2.23 20.02 -5.53
N ALA A 23 3.19 19.22 -6.01
CA ALA A 23 3.27 17.80 -5.68
C ALA A 23 3.49 17.58 -4.18
N GLY A 24 4.41 18.33 -3.56
CA GLY A 24 4.67 18.28 -2.12
C GLY A 24 3.45 18.67 -1.28
N ALA A 25 2.72 19.70 -1.69
CA ALA A 25 1.48 20.12 -1.05
C ALA A 25 0.39 19.03 -1.15
N GLY A 26 0.25 18.40 -2.33
CA GLY A 26 -0.67 17.29 -2.54
C GLY A 26 -0.35 16.08 -1.64
N VAL A 27 0.90 15.65 -1.59
CA VAL A 27 1.36 14.55 -0.71
C VAL A 27 1.11 14.90 0.76
N SER A 28 1.43 16.12 1.18
CA SER A 28 1.21 16.58 2.56
C SER A 28 -0.26 16.63 2.92
N CYS A 29 -1.13 17.06 2.00
CA CYS A 29 -2.57 17.06 2.18
C CYS A 29 -3.11 15.64 2.37
N VAL A 30 -2.71 14.69 1.52
CA VAL A 30 -3.09 13.27 1.66
C VAL A 30 -2.59 12.68 2.99
N ALA A 31 -1.34 12.95 3.35
CA ALA A 31 -0.76 12.50 4.62
C ALA A 31 -1.53 13.09 5.83
N TYR A 32 -1.93 14.36 5.77
CA TYR A 32 -2.72 15.00 6.81
C TYR A 32 -4.13 14.39 6.92
N ILE A 33 -4.81 14.17 5.79
CA ILE A 33 -6.11 13.48 5.76
C ILE A 33 -5.99 12.10 6.39
N LEU A 34 -4.96 11.33 6.01
CA LEU A 34 -4.70 10.01 6.58
C LEU A 34 -4.29 10.07 8.04
N PHE A 35 -3.60 11.11 8.51
CA PHE A 35 -3.22 11.27 9.91
C PHE A 35 -4.45 11.50 10.79
N ARG A 36 -5.35 12.39 10.36
CA ARG A 36 -6.53 12.83 11.12
C ARG A 36 -7.69 11.83 11.05
N ASN A 37 -7.90 11.21 9.90
CA ASN A 37 -9.09 10.41 9.65
C ASN A 37 -8.72 8.92 9.63
N ASN A 38 -9.27 8.16 10.57
CA ASN A 38 -9.02 6.72 10.65
C ASN A 38 -9.75 6.00 9.49
N PRO A 39 -9.03 5.32 8.58
CA PRO A 39 -9.64 4.60 7.46
C PRO A 39 -10.46 3.37 7.88
N SER A 40 -10.40 3.00 9.16
CA SER A 40 -11.09 1.84 9.75
C SER A 40 -12.26 2.23 10.66
N GLY A 41 -12.52 3.53 10.82
CA GLY A 41 -13.60 4.05 11.66
C GLY A 41 -14.71 4.69 10.84
N GLU A 42 -15.28 5.76 11.38
CA GLU A 42 -16.38 6.54 10.77
C GLU A 42 -16.08 7.02 9.33
N TRP A 43 -14.80 7.17 8.99
CA TRP A 43 -14.35 7.61 7.67
C TRP A 43 -14.19 6.49 6.64
N GLN A 44 -14.44 5.22 6.99
CA GLN A 44 -14.28 4.07 6.10
C GLN A 44 -15.09 4.20 4.80
N ALA A 45 -16.26 4.85 4.83
CA ALA A 45 -17.08 5.07 3.64
C ALA A 45 -16.43 6.02 2.61
N PHE A 46 -15.54 6.91 3.06
CA PHE A 46 -14.86 7.90 2.23
C PHE A 46 -13.54 7.37 1.63
N PHE A 47 -13.06 6.21 2.10
CA PHE A 47 -11.85 5.58 1.54
C PHE A 47 -12.21 4.48 0.53
N PRO A 48 -11.50 4.39 -0.61
CA PRO A 48 -11.81 3.39 -1.63
C PRO A 48 -11.62 1.97 -1.08
N LYS A 49 -12.68 1.16 -1.19
CA LYS A 49 -12.62 -0.26 -0.84
C LYS A 49 -11.80 -1.03 -1.87
N CYS A 50 -11.15 -2.10 -1.43
CA CYS A 50 -10.41 -2.98 -2.33
C CYS A 50 -11.38 -3.78 -3.20
N ILE A 51 -11.47 -3.45 -4.48
CA ILE A 51 -12.33 -4.13 -5.46
C ILE A 51 -11.95 -5.61 -5.56
N PHE A 52 -10.66 -5.95 -5.51
CA PHE A 52 -10.19 -7.33 -5.55
C PHE A 52 -10.74 -8.17 -4.39
N PHE A 53 -10.73 -7.61 -3.17
CA PHE A 53 -11.30 -8.27 -1.99
C PHE A 53 -12.81 -8.42 -2.11
N TRP A 54 -13.50 -7.39 -2.63
CA TRP A 54 -14.95 -7.47 -2.84
C TRP A 54 -15.33 -8.53 -3.89
N ALA A 55 -14.52 -8.69 -4.94
CA ALA A 55 -14.77 -9.65 -6.01
C ALA A 55 -14.37 -11.10 -5.65
N THR A 56 -13.29 -11.30 -4.89
CA THR A 56 -12.70 -12.64 -4.67
C THR A 56 -12.74 -13.12 -3.21
N GLY A 57 -13.00 -12.23 -2.26
CA GLY A 57 -12.83 -12.49 -0.83
C GLY A 57 -11.37 -12.60 -0.38
N LEU A 58 -10.39 -12.47 -1.27
CA LEU A 58 -8.96 -12.56 -0.98
C LEU A 58 -8.33 -11.18 -0.79
N HIS A 59 -7.38 -11.07 0.12
CA HIS A 59 -6.60 -9.85 0.31
C HIS A 59 -5.47 -9.78 -0.72
N CYS A 60 -5.42 -8.70 -1.51
CA CYS A 60 -4.28 -8.43 -2.39
C CYS A 60 -3.07 -7.91 -1.59
N PRO A 61 -1.84 -7.91 -2.15
CA PRO A 61 -0.65 -7.43 -1.43
C PRO A 61 -0.76 -5.95 -0.99
N GLY A 62 -1.57 -5.16 -1.71
CA GLY A 62 -1.85 -3.75 -1.37
C GLY A 62 -2.98 -3.52 -0.35
N CYS A 63 -3.68 -4.57 0.11
CA CYS A 63 -4.74 -4.37 1.10
C CYS A 63 -4.18 -3.78 2.39
N GLY A 64 -4.83 -2.74 2.92
CA GLY A 64 -4.46 -2.13 4.20
C GLY A 64 -3.33 -1.09 4.14
N CYS A 65 -2.82 -0.71 2.95
CA CYS A 65 -1.77 0.32 2.85
C CYS A 65 -2.18 1.65 3.50
N GLN A 66 -3.41 2.12 3.27
CA GLN A 66 -3.92 3.36 3.85
C GLN A 66 -3.97 3.29 5.39
N ARG A 67 -4.41 2.16 5.96
CA ARG A 67 -4.40 1.93 7.41
C ARG A 67 -2.98 1.85 7.97
N ALA A 68 -2.07 1.20 7.26
CA ALA A 68 -0.68 1.13 7.64
C ALA A 68 -0.06 2.53 7.73
N ILE A 69 -0.30 3.38 6.73
CA ILE A 69 0.15 4.77 6.72
C ILE A 69 -0.49 5.56 7.86
N HIS A 70 -1.81 5.47 8.06
CA HIS A 70 -2.50 6.13 9.19
C HIS A 70 -1.87 5.76 10.54
N HIS A 71 -1.68 4.46 10.80
CA HIS A 71 -1.06 3.99 12.04
C HIS A 71 0.39 4.45 12.18
N LEU A 72 1.16 4.45 11.10
CA LEU A 72 2.54 4.93 11.11
C LEU A 72 2.62 6.43 11.40
N CYS A 73 1.77 7.25 10.78
CA CYS A 73 1.68 8.69 11.06
C CYS A 73 1.29 8.99 12.52
N ASN A 74 0.57 8.07 13.17
CA ASN A 74 0.20 8.14 14.59
C ASN A 74 1.18 7.43 15.53
N GLY A 75 2.35 6.99 15.06
CA GLY A 75 3.39 6.34 15.88
C GLY A 75 3.08 4.89 16.29
N ARG A 76 2.04 4.27 15.71
CA ARG A 76 1.57 2.91 16.06
C ARG A 76 2.17 1.86 15.14
N ILE A 77 3.48 1.60 15.29
CA ILE A 77 4.26 0.74 14.37
C ILE A 77 3.72 -0.69 14.28
N LEU A 78 3.38 -1.32 15.41
CA LEU A 78 2.88 -2.70 15.43
C LEU A 78 1.56 -2.85 14.64
N LEU A 79 0.63 -1.89 14.81
CA LEU A 79 -0.62 -1.85 14.07
C LEU A 79 -0.41 -1.53 12.58
N ALA A 80 0.63 -0.75 12.26
CA ALA A 80 1.02 -0.47 10.89
C ALA A 80 1.55 -1.72 10.18
N LEU A 81 2.39 -2.51 10.85
CA LEU A 81 2.88 -3.80 10.35
C LEU A 81 1.75 -4.82 10.15
N GLN A 82 0.84 -4.93 11.12
CA GLN A 82 -0.33 -5.79 11.00
C GLN A 82 -1.24 -5.36 9.84
N SER A 83 -1.36 -4.05 9.61
CA SER A 83 -2.16 -3.51 8.50
C SER A 83 -1.53 -3.78 7.14
N ASN A 84 -0.22 -3.56 6.99
CA ASN A 84 0.53 -3.93 5.80
C ASN A 84 2.05 -3.93 6.06
N ALA A 85 2.62 -5.10 6.33
CA ALA A 85 4.05 -5.23 6.59
C ALA A 85 4.91 -4.85 5.37
N MET A 86 4.46 -5.15 4.14
CA MET A 86 5.19 -4.80 2.92
C MET A 86 5.41 -3.30 2.78
N VAL A 87 4.41 -2.48 3.10
CA VAL A 87 4.56 -1.01 3.06
C VAL A 87 5.66 -0.57 4.01
N ILE A 88 5.66 -1.08 5.25
CA ILE A 88 6.64 -0.68 6.26
C ILE A 88 8.06 -1.09 5.85
N ILE A 89 8.23 -2.28 5.28
CA ILE A 89 9.53 -2.75 4.78
C ILE A 89 9.99 -1.94 3.57
N ALA A 90 9.06 -1.57 2.68
CA ALA A 90 9.39 -0.80 1.48
C ALA A 90 9.63 0.70 1.76
N LEU A 91 9.12 1.23 2.88
CA LEU A 91 9.16 2.66 3.17
C LEU A 91 10.56 3.27 3.20
N PRO A 92 11.58 2.70 3.88
CA PRO A 92 12.94 3.26 3.87
C PRO A 92 13.52 3.40 2.46
N TRP A 93 13.23 2.43 1.59
CA TRP A 93 13.64 2.47 0.20
C TRP A 93 12.90 3.55 -0.59
N LEU A 94 11.58 3.63 -0.43
CA LEU A 94 10.73 4.62 -1.09
C LEU A 94 11.07 6.05 -0.66
N THR A 95 11.34 6.29 0.62
CA THR A 95 11.71 7.61 1.14
C THR A 95 13.08 8.04 0.62
N TRP A 96 14.04 7.11 0.56
CA TRP A 96 15.35 7.36 -0.03
C TRP A 96 15.25 7.75 -1.50
N GLU A 97 14.51 6.98 -2.29
CA GLU A 97 14.31 7.22 -3.71
C GLU A 97 13.55 8.53 -3.97
N ALA A 98 12.53 8.84 -3.17
CA ALA A 98 11.83 10.11 -3.23
C ALA A 98 12.75 11.29 -2.89
N ALA A 99 13.60 11.18 -1.85
CA ALA A 99 14.56 12.22 -1.49
C ALA A 99 15.59 12.45 -2.61
N ARG A 100 16.18 11.36 -3.13
CA ARG A 100 17.09 11.43 -4.29
C ARG A 100 16.44 12.12 -5.48
N ALA A 101 15.27 11.64 -5.88
CA ALA A 101 14.55 12.17 -7.03
C ALA A 101 14.20 13.65 -6.84
N SER A 102 13.81 14.05 -5.63
CA SER A 102 13.52 15.44 -5.28
C SER A 102 14.75 16.35 -5.42
N LEU A 103 15.89 15.92 -4.89
CA LEU A 103 17.13 16.70 -4.96
C LEU A 103 17.63 16.85 -6.41
N LEU A 104 17.56 15.77 -7.21
CA LEU A 104 17.89 15.79 -8.63
C LEU A 104 16.91 16.66 -9.43
N PHE A 105 15.62 16.56 -9.14
CA PHE A 105 14.57 17.34 -9.81
C PHE A 105 14.67 18.83 -9.49
N LEU A 106 15.19 19.21 -8.32
CA LEU A 106 15.42 20.60 -7.92
C LEU A 106 16.82 21.14 -8.26
N GLU A 107 17.67 20.33 -8.91
CA GLU A 107 19.06 20.69 -9.23
C GLU A 107 19.90 21.09 -8.00
N LEU A 108 19.58 20.49 -6.84
CA LEU A 108 20.29 20.72 -5.59
C LEU A 108 21.58 19.88 -5.52
N PRO A 109 22.59 20.32 -4.75
CA PRO A 109 23.81 19.54 -4.56
C PRO A 109 23.48 18.19 -3.93
N VAL A 110 23.81 17.11 -4.65
CA VAL A 110 23.58 15.73 -4.24
C VAL A 110 24.92 15.04 -3.95
N PRO A 111 25.05 14.31 -2.84
CA PRO A 111 26.26 13.55 -2.54
C PRO A 111 26.46 12.42 -3.56
N ARG A 112 27.72 12.08 -3.84
CA ARG A 112 28.10 11.10 -4.89
C ARG A 112 27.46 9.72 -4.72
N PHE A 113 27.22 9.27 -3.49
CA PHE A 113 26.56 7.98 -3.26
C PHE A 113 25.07 7.99 -3.70
N MET A 114 24.45 9.17 -3.75
CA MET A 114 23.02 9.31 -4.06
C MET A 114 22.80 9.44 -5.57
N VAL A 115 23.78 9.91 -6.35
CA VAL A 115 23.70 9.95 -7.83
C VAL A 115 23.89 8.58 -8.50
N ALA A 116 24.33 7.57 -7.75
CA ALA A 116 24.37 6.21 -8.25
C ALA A 116 22.95 5.78 -8.65
N LYS A 117 22.74 5.55 -9.95
CA LYS A 117 21.48 5.02 -10.45
C LYS A 117 21.27 3.65 -9.86
N PHE A 118 20.30 3.52 -8.97
CA PHE A 118 19.81 2.21 -8.58
C PHE A 118 19.10 1.60 -9.79
N ARG A 119 19.78 0.70 -10.50
CA ARG A 119 19.15 -0.15 -11.51
C ARG A 119 18.77 -1.44 -10.82
N LEU A 120 17.47 -1.71 -10.80
CA LEU A 120 16.96 -3.00 -10.39
C LEU A 120 17.47 -4.04 -11.39
N SER A 121 18.39 -4.90 -10.96
CA SER A 121 18.85 -6.00 -11.81
C SER A 121 17.70 -6.99 -12.05
N GLY A 122 17.74 -7.74 -13.16
CA GLY A 122 16.74 -8.78 -13.44
C GLY A 122 16.52 -9.74 -12.25
N PRO A 123 17.59 -10.24 -11.60
CA PRO A 123 17.48 -11.04 -10.39
C PRO A 123 16.82 -10.30 -9.21
N GLN A 124 17.16 -9.02 -8.97
CA GLN A 124 16.53 -8.24 -7.89
C GLN A 124 15.03 -8.03 -8.13
N ALA A 125 14.64 -7.73 -9.37
CA ALA A 125 13.24 -7.59 -9.75
C ALA A 125 12.48 -8.91 -9.51
N MET A 126 13.09 -10.04 -9.89
CA MET A 126 12.54 -11.37 -9.63
C MET A 126 12.41 -11.65 -8.13
N SER A 127 13.43 -11.34 -7.33
CA SER A 127 13.39 -11.52 -5.87
C SER A 127 12.25 -10.71 -5.23
N ILE A 128 12.05 -9.47 -5.68
CA ILE A 128 10.92 -8.65 -5.21
C ILE A 128 9.58 -9.26 -5.63
N ALA A 129 9.45 -9.71 -6.88
CA ALA A 129 8.24 -10.36 -7.36
C ALA A 129 7.90 -11.63 -6.54
N ILE A 130 8.91 -12.47 -6.28
CA ILE A 130 8.77 -13.66 -5.43
C ILE A 130 8.35 -13.25 -4.01
N ALA A 131 8.96 -12.23 -3.43
CA ALA A 131 8.60 -11.74 -2.09
C ALA A 131 7.16 -11.22 -2.03
N VAL A 132 6.71 -10.46 -3.05
CA VAL A 132 5.33 -9.97 -3.16
C VAL A 132 4.35 -11.15 -3.27
N MET A 133 4.67 -12.14 -4.10
CA MET A 133 3.84 -13.33 -4.29
C MET A 133 3.79 -14.18 -3.02
N ALA A 134 4.92 -14.41 -2.36
CA ALA A 134 4.98 -15.12 -1.09
C ALA A 134 4.16 -14.39 -0.02
N PHE A 135 4.28 -13.06 0.09
CA PHE A 135 3.46 -12.27 1.00
C PHE A 135 1.97 -12.38 0.68
N TRP A 136 1.60 -12.32 -0.60
CA TRP A 136 0.22 -12.47 -1.03
C TRP A 136 -0.36 -13.83 -0.64
N ILE A 137 0.38 -14.92 -0.88
CA ILE A 137 -0.04 -16.27 -0.48
C ILE A 137 -0.17 -16.35 1.04
N LEU A 138 0.90 -16.03 1.78
CA LEU A 138 0.94 -16.17 3.24
C LEU A 138 -0.19 -15.39 3.93
N ARG A 139 -0.49 -14.17 3.46
CA ARG A 139 -1.56 -13.32 4.01
C ARG A 139 -2.97 -13.91 3.83
N ASN A 140 -3.17 -14.86 2.92
CA ASN A 140 -4.45 -15.52 2.67
C ASN A 140 -4.54 -16.93 3.28
N VAL A 141 -3.51 -17.39 4.02
CA VAL A 141 -3.53 -18.71 4.67
C VAL A 141 -4.14 -18.60 6.08
N PRO A 142 -5.23 -19.34 6.39
CA PRO A 142 -5.88 -19.34 7.71
C PRO A 142 -5.15 -20.28 8.67
N CYS A 143 -3.86 -20.04 8.91
CA CYS A 143 -3.15 -20.72 9.98
C CYS A 143 -2.30 -19.72 10.76
N ARG A 144 -2.25 -19.88 12.09
CA ARG A 144 -1.32 -19.14 12.94
C ARG A 144 0.11 -19.55 12.56
N PRO A 145 1.05 -18.60 12.37
CA PRO A 145 0.98 -17.17 12.72
C PRO A 145 0.50 -16.23 11.60
N PHE A 146 0.19 -16.73 10.41
CA PHE A 146 -0.07 -15.91 9.21
C PHE A 146 -1.41 -15.17 9.22
N GLU A 147 -2.35 -15.56 10.09
CA GLU A 147 -3.54 -14.76 10.40
C GLU A 147 -3.19 -13.31 10.80
N TRP A 148 -2.03 -13.10 11.41
CA TRP A 148 -1.58 -11.76 11.80
C TRP A 148 -1.21 -10.87 10.60
N LEU A 149 -0.86 -11.46 9.45
CA LEU A 149 -0.59 -10.70 8.25
C LEU A 149 -1.88 -10.16 7.64
N ALA A 150 -3.03 -10.82 7.82
CA ALA A 150 -4.29 -10.33 7.28
C ALA A 150 -4.70 -9.03 8.00
N PRO A 151 -5.02 -7.96 7.26
CA PRO A 151 -5.41 -6.72 7.91
C PRO A 151 -6.76 -6.93 8.62
N PRO A 152 -6.95 -6.39 9.85
CA PRO A 152 -8.20 -6.55 10.56
C PRO A 152 -9.34 -6.02 9.69
N VAL A 153 -10.29 -6.90 9.38
CA VAL A 153 -11.49 -6.53 8.64
C VAL A 153 -12.36 -5.77 9.63
N THR A 154 -12.47 -4.44 9.46
CA THR A 154 -13.55 -3.68 10.06
C THR A 154 -14.81 -4.02 9.30
N LEU A 155 -15.35 -5.15 9.72
CA LEU A 155 -16.66 -5.60 9.36
C LEU A 155 -17.65 -4.57 9.92
N ASP A 156 -18.21 -3.76 9.03
CA ASP A 156 -19.56 -3.23 9.19
C ASP A 156 -20.56 -4.40 9.03
N ARG A 157 -20.27 -5.53 9.69
CA ARG A 157 -21.14 -6.69 9.77
C ARG A 157 -21.96 -6.46 11.03
N PRO A 158 -23.29 -6.57 10.94
CA PRO A 158 -24.12 -6.45 12.12
C PRO A 158 -23.64 -7.44 13.19
N LYS A 159 -23.67 -7.00 14.46
CA LYS A 159 -22.98 -7.59 15.62
C LYS A 159 -23.38 -9.04 15.97
N ASP A 160 -24.31 -9.62 15.22
CA ASP A 160 -24.98 -10.90 15.45
C ASP A 160 -24.46 -12.04 14.57
N ALA A 161 -23.48 -11.82 13.69
CA ALA A 161 -22.90 -12.89 12.89
C ALA A 161 -21.77 -13.63 13.65
N HIS A 162 -22.16 -14.56 14.53
CA HIS A 162 -21.36 -15.75 14.85
C HIS A 162 -21.21 -16.62 13.60
N SER A 163 -20.50 -16.15 12.58
CA SER A 163 -20.15 -16.97 11.42
C SER A 163 -18.77 -16.58 10.92
N GLN A 164 -17.94 -17.61 10.94
CA GLN A 164 -16.53 -17.77 10.56
C GLN A 164 -15.98 -16.73 9.54
N PRO A 165 -14.68 -16.39 9.62
CA PRO A 165 -14.06 -15.48 8.65
C PRO A 165 -14.31 -15.98 7.22
N ALA A 166 -14.46 -15.08 6.24
CA ALA A 166 -14.72 -15.40 4.83
C ALA A 166 -13.72 -16.40 4.21
N ILE A 167 -12.55 -16.55 4.84
CA ILE A 167 -11.56 -17.58 4.57
C ILE A 167 -12.16 -18.99 4.77
N ALA A 168 -13.02 -19.18 5.77
CA ALA A 168 -13.77 -20.43 5.93
C ALA A 168 -14.61 -20.77 4.70
N GLY A 169 -15.24 -19.84 3.99
CA GLY A 169 -16.02 -20.19 2.78
C GLY A 169 -15.18 -20.81 1.66
N VAL A 170 -14.01 -20.22 1.36
CA VAL A 170 -13.09 -20.71 0.31
C VAL A 170 -12.41 -22.00 0.73
N TRP A 171 -12.01 -22.13 1.99
CA TRP A 171 -11.34 -23.33 2.50
C TRP A 171 -12.32 -24.47 2.81
N THR A 172 -13.56 -24.17 3.19
CA THR A 172 -14.67 -25.14 3.26
C THR A 172 -15.00 -25.65 1.86
N PHE A 173 -15.15 -24.77 0.87
CA PHE A 173 -15.34 -25.18 -0.53
C PHE A 173 -14.17 -26.03 -1.08
N MET A 174 -12.91 -25.65 -0.79
CA MET A 174 -11.73 -26.42 -1.20
C MET A 174 -11.56 -27.75 -0.45
N SER A 175 -11.99 -27.83 0.81
CA SER A 175 -11.95 -29.08 1.59
C SER A 175 -13.10 -30.02 1.22
N GLU A 176 -14.27 -29.50 0.86
CA GLU A 176 -15.43 -30.26 0.38
C GLU A 176 -15.19 -30.85 -1.02
N THR A 177 -14.59 -30.06 -1.92
CA THR A 177 -14.19 -30.54 -3.26
C THR A 177 -13.06 -31.59 -3.19
N ARG A 178 -12.13 -31.47 -2.24
CA ARG A 178 -11.10 -32.51 -1.99
C ARG A 178 -11.69 -33.80 -1.40
N GLN A 179 -12.85 -33.74 -0.75
CA GLN A 179 -13.58 -34.90 -0.20
C GLN A 179 -14.73 -35.39 -1.10
N GLY A 180 -14.86 -34.87 -2.33
CA GLY A 180 -15.88 -35.31 -3.29
C GLY A 180 -17.33 -34.93 -2.92
N ARG A 181 -17.55 -33.97 -2.01
CA ARG A 181 -18.89 -33.48 -1.68
C ARG A 181 -19.20 -32.22 -2.48
N VAL A 182 -20.17 -32.32 -3.40
CA VAL A 182 -20.75 -31.17 -4.10
C VAL A 182 -21.66 -30.43 -3.11
N PRO A 183 -21.53 -29.10 -2.92
CA PRO A 183 -22.42 -28.36 -2.03
C PRO A 183 -23.82 -28.35 -2.62
N LEU A 184 -24.80 -28.88 -1.88
CA LEU A 184 -26.21 -28.84 -2.24
C LEU A 184 -26.67 -27.38 -2.24
N ARG A 185 -27.01 -26.89 -3.43
CA ARG A 185 -27.73 -25.63 -3.64
C ARG A 185 -29.07 -25.72 -2.90
N MET A 186 -29.21 -24.99 -1.80
CA MET A 186 -30.54 -24.73 -1.22
C MET A 186 -31.06 -23.44 -1.85
N ASP A 187 -31.97 -23.61 -2.81
CA ASP A 187 -32.81 -22.55 -3.34
C ASP A 187 -33.86 -22.17 -2.28
N SER A 188 -33.97 -20.88 -1.98
CA SER A 188 -35.21 -20.16 -1.65
C SER A 188 -34.94 -18.67 -1.51
#